data_AF-A0A7K7KFG8-F1
#
_entry.id   AF-A0A7K7KFG8-F1
#
_cell.length_a   1.000
_cell.length_b   1.000
_cell.length_c   1.000
_cell.angle_alpha   90.00
_cell.angle_beta   90.00
_cell.angle_gamma   90.00
#
_symmetry.space_group_name_H-M   'P 1'
#
loop_
_entity.id
_entity.type
_entity.pdbx_description
1 polymer ?
#
loop_
_entity_poly.entity_id
_entity_poly.type
_entity_poly.pdbx_seq_one_letter_code
_entity_poly.pdbx_strand_id
1 'polypeptide(L)'
;TLTPWVGLRKINVSYWCWEDMSPFTNTLVQWLPSEPSDAGFCGYLAEPSQQGLKAATCINEVNGSVCERPGNSSSNHSAKQCRTPCALRAACAECTSGSSECMWCSNMQQCVDSNAYVASFPYGQCMEWYTMSSCP
;
A
#
# COMPACT_ATOMS: atom_id res chain seq x y z
N THR A 1 3.64 8.26 17.55
CA THR A 1 2.37 7.61 17.16
C THR A 1 2.57 6.95 15.82
N LEU A 2 2.18 5.68 15.66
CA LEU A 2 2.31 4.93 14.40
C LEU A 2 1.14 5.30 13.48
N THR A 3 1.43 5.58 12.21
CA THR A 3 0.41 5.87 11.18
C THR A 3 0.55 4.90 10.02
N PRO A 4 0.27 3.61 10.22
CA PRO A 4 0.69 2.59 9.26
C PRO A 4 -0.18 2.54 8.01
N TRP A 5 0.43 2.15 6.88
CA TRP A 5 -0.30 1.71 5.69
C TRP A 5 -1.19 0.53 6.05
N VAL A 6 -2.42 0.53 5.55
CA VAL A 6 -3.27 -0.65 5.55
C VAL A 6 -3.40 -1.16 4.13
N GLY A 7 -3.66 -2.45 3.96
CA GLY A 7 -3.83 -3.07 2.65
C GLY A 7 -5.12 -2.67 1.94
N LEU A 8 -5.55 -1.40 2.03
CA LEU A 8 -6.79 -0.89 1.46
C LEU A 8 -6.50 -0.07 0.21
N ARG A 9 -7.20 -0.36 -0.89
CA ARG A 9 -6.95 0.26 -2.21
C ARG A 9 -8.24 0.68 -2.90
N LYS A 10 -8.17 1.79 -3.62
CA LYS A 10 -9.24 2.32 -4.48
C LYS A 10 -9.14 1.67 -5.86
N ILE A 11 -10.12 0.83 -6.23
CA ILE A 11 -10.19 0.22 -7.57
C ILE A 11 -11.00 1.11 -8.52
N ASN A 12 -12.01 1.83 -8.01
CA ASN A 12 -12.86 2.72 -8.80
C ASN A 12 -13.20 3.98 -7.98
N VAL A 13 -13.82 4.99 -8.61
CA VAL A 13 -14.16 6.31 -8.03
C VAL A 13 -14.72 6.22 -6.62
N SER A 14 -15.56 5.23 -6.33
CA SER A 14 -16.19 5.00 -5.03
C SER A 14 -15.90 3.64 -4.40
N TYR A 15 -15.11 2.79 -5.05
CA TYR A 15 -14.93 1.40 -4.61
C TYR A 15 -13.55 1.16 -4.02
N TRP A 16 -13.55 0.79 -2.73
CA TRP A 16 -12.37 0.38 -1.99
C TRP A 16 -12.45 -1.10 -1.64
N CYS A 17 -11.32 -1.79 -1.76
CA CYS A 17 -11.19 -3.19 -1.36
C CYS A 17 -9.85 -3.39 -0.64
N TRP A 18 -9.72 -4.54 0.01
CA TRP A 18 -8.46 -4.95 0.59
C TRP A 18 -7.55 -5.61 -0.47
N GLU A 19 -6.28 -5.80 -0.15
CA GLU A 19 -5.30 -6.43 -1.05
C GLU A 19 -5.68 -7.85 -1.48
N ASP A 20 -6.48 -8.56 -0.68
CA ASP A 20 -7.05 -9.87 -1.00
C ASP A 20 -8.31 -9.80 -1.91
N MET A 21 -8.60 -8.62 -2.47
CA MET A 21 -9.79 -8.29 -3.25
C MET A 21 -11.12 -8.38 -2.48
N SER A 22 -11.09 -8.59 -1.18
CA SER A 22 -12.33 -8.57 -0.39
C SER A 22 -12.89 -7.15 -0.29
N PRO A 23 -14.23 -7.00 -0.31
CA PRO A 23 -14.86 -5.68 -0.25
C PRO A 23 -14.55 -4.98 1.08
N PHE A 24 -14.31 -3.67 1.01
CA PHE A 24 -14.24 -2.86 2.23
C PHE A 24 -15.63 -2.66 2.82
N THR A 25 -15.81 -3.12 4.05
CA THR A 25 -16.98 -2.80 4.87
C THR A 25 -16.52 -1.83 5.97
N ASN A 26 -17.19 -0.69 6.09
CA ASN A 26 -16.92 0.39 7.07
C ASN A 26 -17.32 -0.02 8.51
N THR A 27 -17.00 -1.26 8.88
CA THR A 27 -17.39 -1.96 10.10
C THR A 27 -16.17 -2.41 10.89
N LEU A 28 -15.08 -2.79 10.22
CA LEU A 28 -13.81 -3.18 10.86
C LEU A 28 -12.94 -1.96 11.16
N VAL A 29 -12.93 -1.01 10.22
CA VAL A 29 -12.20 0.26 10.30
C VAL A 29 -13.05 1.29 9.56
N GLN A 30 -13.07 2.52 10.05
CA GLN A 30 -13.90 3.58 9.54
C GLN A 30 -13.08 4.76 9.04
N TRP A 31 -13.55 5.33 7.93
CA TRP A 31 -13.05 6.60 7.40
C TRP A 31 -13.27 7.72 8.42
N LEU A 32 -12.31 8.64 8.51
CA LEU A 32 -12.53 9.90 9.21
C LEU A 32 -13.64 10.71 8.53
N PRO A 33 -14.31 11.63 9.26
CA PRO A 33 -15.23 12.56 8.64
C PRO A 33 -14.54 13.27 7.46
N SER A 34 -15.23 13.39 6.32
CA SER A 34 -14.71 13.92 5.03
C SER A 34 -13.77 13.02 4.21
N GLU A 35 -13.53 11.78 4.65
CA GLU A 35 -12.85 10.74 3.86
C GLU A 35 -13.87 9.69 3.35
N PRO A 36 -13.56 8.93 2.29
CA PRO A 36 -12.34 8.99 1.47
C PRO A 36 -12.32 10.23 0.57
N SER A 37 -11.21 10.97 0.63
CA SER A 37 -10.92 12.08 -0.27
C SER A 37 -10.34 11.60 -1.60
N ASP A 38 -10.13 12.52 -2.55
CA ASP A 38 -9.38 12.25 -3.78
C ASP A 38 -7.86 12.43 -3.61
N ALA A 39 -7.36 12.41 -2.37
CA ALA A 39 -5.93 12.54 -2.05
C ALA A 39 -5.09 11.34 -2.51
N GLY A 40 -5.71 10.22 -2.88
CA GLY A 40 -5.01 9.11 -3.53
C GLY A 40 -5.80 7.80 -3.56
N PHE A 41 -5.07 6.71 -3.80
CA PHE A 41 -5.62 5.39 -4.09
C PHE A 41 -5.31 4.34 -3.03
N CYS A 42 -4.57 4.70 -1.97
CA CYS A 42 -4.24 3.80 -0.86
C CYS A 42 -4.76 4.37 0.47
N GLY A 43 -5.17 3.48 1.39
CA GLY A 43 -5.64 3.83 2.72
C GLY A 43 -4.57 3.65 3.79
N TYR A 44 -4.47 4.57 4.73
CA TYR A 44 -3.62 4.43 5.92
C TYR A 44 -4.38 4.81 7.19
N LEU A 45 -3.92 4.30 8.33
CA LEU A 45 -4.45 4.66 9.64
C LEU A 45 -3.72 5.92 10.14
N ALA A 46 -4.39 7.07 10.11
CA ALA A 46 -3.89 8.33 10.64
C ALA A 46 -3.99 8.41 12.18
N GLU A 47 -4.97 7.71 12.74
CA GLU A 47 -5.17 7.59 14.19
C GLU A 47 -5.15 6.11 14.61
N PRO A 48 -4.67 5.79 15.83
CA PRO A 48 -4.70 4.43 16.38
C PRO A 48 -6.12 3.96 16.78
N SER A 49 -7.17 4.70 16.38
CA SER A 49 -8.57 4.42 16.66
C SER A 49 -9.21 3.63 15.51
N GLN A 50 -10.36 3.00 15.77
CA GLN A 50 -11.15 2.37 14.69
C GLN A 50 -11.68 3.38 13.66
N GLN A 51 -11.64 4.67 13.95
CA GLN A 51 -12.11 5.78 13.10
C GLN A 51 -10.94 6.66 12.63
N GLY A 52 -9.88 6.04 12.13
CA GLY A 52 -8.64 6.75 11.76
C GLY A 52 -8.27 6.67 10.29
N LEU A 53 -9.12 6.10 9.43
CA LEU A 53 -8.73 5.78 8.05
C LEU A 53 -8.76 7.02 7.14
N LYS A 54 -7.69 7.23 6.37
CA LYS A 54 -7.55 8.32 5.38
C LYS A 54 -6.97 7.83 4.07
N ALA A 55 -7.32 8.49 2.97
CA ALA A 55 -6.75 8.22 1.67
C ALA A 55 -5.45 9.00 1.45
N ALA A 56 -4.49 8.41 0.75
CA ALA A 56 -3.23 9.02 0.36
C ALA A 56 -2.66 8.36 -0.91
N THR A 57 -1.63 8.97 -1.49
CA THR A 57 -0.84 8.35 -2.56
C THR A 57 -0.08 7.16 -1.98
N CYS A 58 -0.04 6.05 -2.71
CA CYS A 58 0.58 4.81 -2.23
C CYS A 58 2.10 4.90 -2.00
N ILE A 59 2.73 6.03 -2.37
CA ILE A 59 4.15 6.33 -2.20
C ILE A 59 4.45 7.27 -1.03
N ASN A 60 3.42 7.73 -0.29
CA ASN A 60 3.66 8.59 0.86
C ASN A 60 4.44 7.85 1.95
N GLU A 61 5.39 8.56 2.56
CA GLU A 61 6.13 8.07 3.72
C GLU A 61 5.17 7.95 4.91
N VAL A 62 4.89 6.72 5.33
CA VAL A 62 4.11 6.48 6.54
C VAL A 62 4.85 5.53 7.47
N ASN A 63 4.55 5.66 8.76
CA ASN A 63 5.31 4.98 9.80
C ASN A 63 4.75 3.56 10.03
N GLY A 64 5.14 2.63 9.16
CA GLY A 64 4.85 1.20 9.24
C GLY A 64 3.75 0.70 8.30
N SER A 65 3.49 -0.61 8.31
CA SER A 65 2.43 -1.27 7.54
C SER A 65 1.75 -2.33 8.41
N VAL A 66 0.42 -2.39 8.39
CA VAL A 66 -0.36 -3.43 9.07
C VAL A 66 -0.78 -4.49 8.05
N CYS A 67 -0.27 -5.70 8.23
CA CYS A 67 -0.49 -6.81 7.30
C CYS A 67 -1.65 -7.72 7.70
N GLU A 68 -2.17 -7.60 8.93
CA GLU A 68 -3.26 -8.44 9.43
C GLU A 68 -4.55 -7.63 9.63
N ARG A 69 -5.66 -8.23 9.21
CA ARG A 69 -7.00 -7.72 9.46
C ARG A 69 -7.40 -8.09 10.90
N PRO A 70 -7.83 -7.16 11.76
CA PRO A 70 -8.40 -7.53 13.05
C PRO A 70 -9.77 -8.17 12.80
N GLY A 71 -9.85 -9.50 12.62
CA GLY A 71 -11.19 -10.11 12.50
C GLY A 71 -11.38 -11.58 12.14
N ASN A 72 -10.43 -12.33 11.57
CA ASN A 72 -10.76 -13.71 11.18
C ASN A 72 -9.56 -14.67 11.04
N SER A 73 -8.99 -15.12 12.16
CA SER A 73 -8.94 -16.56 12.51
C SER A 73 -8.00 -16.80 13.68
N SER A 74 -8.59 -17.26 14.78
CA SER A 74 -7.94 -18.01 15.84
C SER A 74 -7.45 -19.35 15.30
N SER A 75 -6.18 -19.44 14.87
CA SER A 75 -5.36 -20.67 14.94
C SER A 75 -3.95 -20.39 14.40
N ASN A 76 -2.93 -20.53 15.26
CA ASN A 76 -1.49 -20.39 14.97
C ASN A 76 -0.99 -18.98 14.64
N HIS A 77 -0.77 -18.19 15.69
CA HIS A 77 0.13 -17.04 15.69
C HIS A 77 1.58 -17.46 15.38
N SER A 78 1.87 -17.83 14.14
CA SER A 78 3.10 -17.36 13.55
C SER A 78 2.72 -16.00 12.98
N ALA A 79 2.95 -14.92 13.73
CA ALA A 79 2.97 -13.58 13.17
C ALA A 79 4.00 -13.63 12.03
N LYS A 80 3.55 -13.97 10.81
CA LYS A 80 4.42 -13.99 9.65
C LYS A 80 4.90 -12.57 9.56
N GLN A 81 6.20 -12.39 9.76
CA GLN A 81 6.84 -11.10 9.74
C GLN A 81 6.35 -10.39 8.48
N CYS A 82 5.70 -9.24 8.66
CA CYS A 82 5.17 -8.45 7.55
C CYS A 82 6.21 -8.44 6.44
N ARG A 83 5.79 -8.83 5.22
CA ARG A 83 6.67 -8.72 4.06
C ARG A 83 7.19 -7.28 4.01
N THR A 84 8.50 -7.11 3.90
CA THR A 84 9.08 -5.77 3.81
C THR A 84 8.46 -5.06 2.61
N PRO A 85 7.72 -3.95 2.79
CA PRO A 85 7.06 -3.27 1.70
C PRO A 85 8.08 -2.79 0.68
N CYS A 86 7.72 -2.85 -0.61
CA CYS A 86 8.60 -2.42 -1.70
C CYS A 86 9.06 -0.96 -1.50
N ALA A 87 8.20 -0.10 -0.95
CA ALA A 87 8.48 1.31 -0.65
C ALA A 87 9.70 1.56 0.27
N LEU A 88 10.14 0.56 1.06
CA LEU A 88 11.35 0.70 1.88
C LEU A 88 12.65 0.45 1.10
N ARG A 89 12.55 -0.07 -0.13
CA ARG A 89 13.70 -0.35 -0.99
C ARG A 89 14.01 0.91 -1.80
N ALA A 90 15.05 1.64 -1.40
CA ALA A 90 15.44 2.91 -2.00
C ALA A 90 16.40 2.76 -3.20
N ALA A 91 16.81 1.53 -3.54
CA ALA A 91 17.69 1.25 -4.67
C ALA A 91 17.04 0.29 -5.66
N CYS A 92 17.27 0.52 -6.96
CA CYS A 92 16.69 -0.32 -8.01
C CYS A 92 17.12 -1.79 -7.89
N ALA A 93 18.43 -2.02 -7.63
CA ALA A 93 18.94 -3.36 -7.42
C ALA A 93 18.21 -4.05 -6.27
N GLU A 94 18.01 -3.37 -5.14
CA GLU A 94 17.26 -3.90 -4.00
C GLU A 94 15.78 -4.12 -4.33
N CYS A 95 15.16 -3.21 -5.07
CA CYS A 95 13.75 -3.30 -5.48
C CYS A 95 13.50 -4.55 -6.34
N THR A 96 14.45 -4.89 -7.20
CA THR A 96 14.32 -5.92 -8.23
C THR A 96 15.10 -7.21 -7.92
N SER A 97 15.83 -7.28 -6.80
CA SER A 97 16.78 -8.36 -6.49
C SER A 97 16.16 -9.72 -6.16
N GLY A 98 14.84 -9.84 -6.00
CA GLY A 98 14.30 -11.09 -5.45
C GLY A 98 12.80 -11.32 -5.49
N SER A 99 12.01 -10.48 -6.17
CA SER A 99 10.57 -10.73 -6.28
C SER A 99 9.97 -10.04 -7.50
N SER A 100 9.16 -10.76 -8.28
CA SER A 100 8.27 -10.20 -9.32
C SER A 100 7.13 -9.34 -8.75
N GLU A 101 7.11 -9.19 -7.44
CA GLU A 101 6.08 -8.51 -6.65
C GLU A 101 6.39 -7.03 -6.42
N CYS A 102 7.60 -6.56 -6.77
CA CYS A 102 7.99 -5.16 -6.73
C CYS A 102 8.35 -4.65 -8.13
N MET A 103 8.10 -3.37 -8.38
CA MET A 103 8.49 -2.64 -9.58
C MET A 103 9.21 -1.35 -9.18
N TRP A 104 10.38 -1.11 -9.79
CA TRP A 104 11.15 0.11 -9.63
C TRP A 104 10.74 1.12 -10.68
N CYS A 105 10.44 2.34 -10.26
CA CYS A 105 10.25 3.48 -11.14
C CYS A 105 11.55 4.31 -11.19
N SER A 106 12.21 4.38 -12.35
CA SER A 106 13.51 5.05 -12.48
C SER A 106 13.41 6.57 -12.38
N ASN A 107 12.44 7.18 -13.07
CA ASN A 107 12.30 8.63 -13.07
C ASN A 107 11.89 9.19 -11.69
N MET A 108 11.12 8.41 -10.92
CA MET A 108 10.68 8.81 -9.57
C MET A 108 11.63 8.29 -8.48
N GLN A 109 12.54 7.39 -8.82
CA GLN A 109 13.41 6.66 -7.89
C GLN A 109 12.63 6.00 -6.73
N GLN A 110 11.53 5.34 -7.08
CA GLN A 110 10.59 4.77 -6.11
C GLN A 110 10.34 3.29 -6.42
N CYS A 111 10.42 2.46 -5.38
CA CYS A 111 10.04 1.06 -5.47
C CYS A 111 8.61 0.88 -4.95
N VAL A 112 7.75 0.25 -5.72
CA VAL A 112 6.35 0.02 -5.34
C VAL A 112 5.95 -1.42 -5.59
N ASP A 113 4.94 -1.92 -4.88
CA ASP A 113 4.41 -3.25 -5.16
C ASP A 113 3.82 -3.29 -6.58
N SER A 114 4.02 -4.40 -7.31
CA SER A 114 3.56 -4.57 -8.68
C SER A 114 2.05 -4.32 -8.81
N ASN A 115 1.29 -4.79 -7.82
CA ASN A 115 -0.15 -4.59 -7.74
C ASN A 115 -0.54 -3.13 -7.43
N ALA A 116 0.36 -2.36 -6.81
CA ALA A 116 0.12 -0.96 -6.41
C ALA A 116 0.63 0.03 -7.45
N TYR A 117 1.41 -0.40 -8.44
CA TYR A 117 2.09 0.49 -9.38
C TYR A 117 1.15 1.44 -10.12
N VAL A 118 0.04 0.94 -10.67
CA VAL A 118 -0.94 1.78 -11.38
C VAL A 118 -1.62 2.78 -10.44
N ALA A 119 -1.88 2.36 -9.20
CA ALA A 119 -2.45 3.21 -8.16
C ALA A 119 -1.44 4.24 -7.60
N SER A 120 -0.14 3.89 -7.65
CA SER A 120 0.98 4.71 -7.17
C SER A 120 1.35 5.80 -8.18
N PHE A 121 1.23 5.49 -9.47
CA PHE A 121 1.59 6.38 -10.58
C PHE A 121 0.39 6.61 -11.52
N PRO A 122 -0.68 7.28 -11.04
CA PRO A 122 -1.83 7.58 -11.87
C PRO A 122 -1.43 8.41 -13.08
N TYR A 123 -2.12 8.22 -14.21
CA TYR A 123 -1.86 8.95 -15.46
C TYR A 123 -0.48 8.73 -16.08
N GLY A 124 0.26 7.70 -15.67
CA GLY A 124 1.57 7.39 -16.24
C GLY A 124 2.69 8.31 -15.73
N GLN A 125 2.62 8.75 -14.47
CA GLN A 125 3.68 9.54 -13.82
C GLN A 125 5.05 8.81 -13.80
N CYS A 126 5.03 7.48 -13.85
CA CYS A 126 6.23 6.69 -14.04
C CYS A 126 6.41 6.36 -15.53
N MET A 127 7.46 6.92 -16.14
CA MET A 127 7.74 6.77 -17.57
C MET A 127 8.58 5.52 -17.87
N GLU A 128 9.40 5.11 -16.91
CA GLU A 128 10.30 3.97 -17.05
C GLU A 128 10.28 3.12 -15.78
N TRP A 129 9.94 1.85 -15.95
CA TRP A 129 9.83 0.90 -14.84
C TRP A 129 10.64 -0.37 -15.10
N TYR A 130 11.13 -0.96 -14.02
CA TYR A 130 12.00 -2.13 -14.02
C TYR A 130 11.51 -3.17 -13.02
N THR A 131 11.39 -4.41 -13.48
CA THR A 131 11.09 -5.59 -12.65
C THR A 131 12.31 -6.49 -12.48
N MET A 132 13.41 -6.18 -13.17
CA MET A 132 14.67 -6.92 -13.13
C MET A 132 15.79 -5.97 -12.73
N SER A 133 16.86 -6.52 -12.15
CA SER A 133 18.03 -5.78 -11.68
C SER A 133 18.88 -5.12 -12.77
N SER A 134 18.38 -5.06 -14.00
CA SER A 134 18.96 -4.35 -15.14
C SER A 134 18.44 -2.91 -15.21
N CYS A 135 18.79 -2.13 -14.18
CA CYS A 135 18.44 -0.72 -14.10
C CYS A 135 19.51 0.12 -14.84
N PRO A 136 19.14 1.24 -15.49
CA PRO A 136 20.07 2.12 -16.19
C PRO A 136 21.01 2.87 -15.24
#